data_AF-A0A956SL39-F1
#
_entry.id   AF-A0A956SL39-F1
#
_cell.length_a   1.000
_cell.length_b   1.000
_cell.length_c   1.000
_cell.angle_alpha   90.00
_cell.angle_beta   90.00
_cell.angle_gamma   90.00
#
_symmetry.space_group_name_H-M   'P 1'
#
loop_
_entity.id
_entity.type
_entity.pdbx_description
1 polymer ?
#
loop_
_entity_poly.entity_id
_entity_poly.type
_entity_poly.pdbx_seq_one_letter_code
_entity_poly.pdbx_strand_id
1 'polypeptide(L)'
;MPPVRSATGSLVVAALLAVAPLGAQWSRADSLRGAPDSPGRGWWDVTHYDLDVRIQPADSTLRGSTRIAFRVVRPGTDWQVDLQAPLVIDSVLQDGRRLSWRDEGAAHFVAGVSGTVGTVQAVTVFYSGRPRVAPRPPWDGGFTWTADSLGRPWIVTTDQGIGASVWWPNKDTQADEPDSMRVTVAVPASVGAHVGAGHLAAADTTAGWLRRTWVVHNPINNYAIAIAAGHYAHWQEVLDGEAGPLTMDFFPLDYHEAAARRQWVQARTTLQCFEHWFGPYPWYTDGYKLIEVPNNGMEHQSAVTYGNLFANGYRRRDGSGTGLGLQWDFIIVHESAHEWWGNNLTTADLADMWVHESFANYAENLYTECRFGTAAGARYVIGTRQGIRNDRPIIPAAYGVNAQGSGDMYPKGGNMLHTIRQIVADDDRWRQILRGLQSTYRHQIVTGQQVQDYISREAGIDLSRVFAQYLTTTDIPVLEWRRVPEGVRYRWSGVLPGFDMPVDVAVGVGQVVRLRPTTAWQGQALPAEASFVVDEDFYVTSRELP
;
A
#
# COMPACT_ATOMS: atom_id res chain seq x y z
N MET A 1 74.07 22.48 40.86
CA MET A 1 74.62 21.48 39.92
C MET A 1 73.51 20.49 39.56
N PRO A 2 73.47 19.98 38.32
CA PRO A 2 72.28 19.54 37.54
C PRO A 2 71.65 18.21 38.06
N PRO A 3 70.50 17.69 37.56
CA PRO A 3 69.99 17.85 36.20
C PRO A 3 68.48 18.06 35.93
N VAL A 4 68.31 18.68 34.76
CA VAL A 4 67.23 18.62 33.78
C VAL A 4 66.46 17.29 33.77
N ARG A 5 65.13 17.37 33.82
CA ARG A 5 64.24 16.32 33.30
C ARG A 5 63.32 16.94 32.25
N SER A 6 63.58 16.59 30.99
CA SER A 6 62.71 16.84 29.85
C SER A 6 61.50 15.92 29.93
N ALA A 7 60.31 16.48 30.10
CA ALA A 7 59.06 15.77 29.91
C ALA A 7 58.71 15.83 28.42
N THR A 8 58.89 14.72 27.71
CA THR A 8 58.36 14.49 26.38
C THR A 8 56.85 14.35 26.47
N GLY A 9 56.12 15.40 26.11
CA GLY A 9 54.68 15.34 25.88
C GLY A 9 54.40 14.64 24.55
N SER A 10 54.04 13.35 24.60
CA SER A 10 53.52 12.65 23.44
C SER A 10 52.13 13.18 23.10
N LEU A 11 52.02 13.88 21.98
CA LEU A 11 50.75 14.20 21.32
C LEU A 11 50.09 12.88 20.90
N VAL A 12 49.09 12.43 21.64
CA VAL A 12 48.16 11.38 21.18
C VAL A 12 47.24 12.05 20.16
N VAL A 13 47.56 11.90 18.88
CA VAL A 13 46.61 12.18 17.79
C VAL A 13 45.54 11.10 17.86
N ALA A 14 44.40 11.43 18.48
CA ALA A 14 43.21 10.62 18.41
C ALA A 14 42.71 10.63 16.96
N ALA A 15 43.05 9.59 16.20
CA ALA A 15 42.44 9.34 14.91
C ALA A 15 40.94 9.10 15.14
N LEU A 16 40.13 10.11 14.85
CA LEU A 16 38.70 9.96 14.63
C LEU A 16 38.52 9.04 13.42
N LEU A 17 38.43 7.73 13.69
CA LEU A 17 37.88 6.79 12.73
C LEU A 17 36.43 7.23 12.52
N ALA A 18 36.17 7.83 11.37
CA ALA A 18 34.82 8.02 10.87
C ALA A 18 34.17 6.64 10.76
N VAL A 19 33.35 6.28 11.75
CA VAL A 19 32.44 5.15 11.63
C VAL A 19 31.41 5.58 10.60
N ALA A 20 31.60 5.19 9.35
CA ALA A 20 30.55 5.25 8.35
C ALA A 20 29.34 4.51 8.94
N PRO A 21 28.12 5.07 8.88
CA PRO A 21 26.94 4.34 9.29
C PRO A 21 26.92 3.05 8.47
N LEU A 22 26.89 1.91 9.15
CA LEU A 22 26.58 0.63 8.51
C LEU A 22 25.21 0.82 7.85
N GLY A 23 25.19 1.06 6.55
CA GLY A 23 23.96 1.05 5.76
C GLY A 23 23.23 -0.26 6.07
N ALA A 24 21.90 -0.21 6.17
CA ALA A 24 21.10 -1.39 6.47
C ALA A 24 21.55 -2.54 5.56
N GLN A 25 22.12 -3.59 6.16
CA GLN A 25 22.59 -4.74 5.41
C GLN A 25 21.38 -5.62 5.12
N TRP A 26 20.85 -5.51 3.91
CA TRP A 26 19.74 -6.33 3.44
C TRP A 26 20.15 -7.81 3.40
N SER A 27 19.21 -8.68 3.76
CA SER A 27 19.45 -10.11 3.73
C SER A 27 19.42 -10.64 2.29
N ARG A 28 19.97 -11.83 2.10
CA ARG A 28 19.86 -12.55 0.83
C ARG A 28 18.39 -12.81 0.45
N ALA A 29 17.53 -13.08 1.43
CA ALA A 29 16.09 -13.26 1.20
C ALA A 29 15.44 -11.99 0.65
N ASP A 30 15.81 -10.82 1.18
CA ASP A 30 15.27 -9.53 0.71
C ASP A 30 15.60 -9.29 -0.77
N SER A 31 16.82 -9.64 -1.18
CA SER A 31 17.25 -9.50 -2.57
C SER A 31 16.59 -10.52 -3.50
N LEU A 32 16.39 -11.77 -3.05
CA LEU A 32 15.77 -12.81 -3.87
C LEU A 32 14.30 -12.53 -4.19
N ARG A 33 13.60 -11.87 -3.26
CA ARG A 33 12.20 -11.49 -3.41
C ARG A 33 12.03 -10.13 -4.10
N GLY A 34 12.87 -9.17 -3.76
CA GLY A 34 12.81 -7.79 -4.26
C GLY A 34 13.41 -7.55 -5.64
N ALA A 35 14.13 -8.51 -6.23
CA ALA A 35 14.77 -8.36 -7.54
C ALA A 35 13.99 -9.07 -8.67
N PRO A 36 12.99 -8.42 -9.30
CA PRO A 36 12.17 -9.04 -10.34
C PRO A 36 12.97 -9.41 -11.60
N ASP A 37 14.04 -8.68 -11.88
CA ASP A 37 14.93 -8.92 -13.03
C ASP A 37 16.02 -9.97 -12.79
N SER A 38 16.01 -10.64 -11.63
CA SER A 38 17.01 -11.65 -11.29
C SER A 38 17.05 -12.79 -12.33
N PRO A 39 18.17 -13.52 -12.45
CA PRO A 39 18.26 -14.67 -13.35
C PRO A 39 17.16 -15.73 -13.15
N GLY A 40 16.60 -15.81 -11.93
CA GLY A 40 15.50 -16.72 -11.58
C GLY A 40 14.10 -16.25 -12.00
N ARG A 41 13.92 -14.95 -12.24
CA ARG A 41 12.59 -14.31 -12.38
C ARG A 41 12.42 -13.53 -13.69
N GLY A 42 13.42 -12.77 -14.12
CA GLY A 42 13.27 -11.78 -15.20
C GLY A 42 13.16 -12.36 -16.61
N TRP A 43 13.11 -13.69 -16.76
CA TRP A 43 12.96 -14.33 -18.07
C TRP A 43 11.58 -14.92 -18.33
N TRP A 44 10.69 -14.87 -17.33
CA TRP A 44 9.32 -15.33 -17.45
C TRP A 44 8.36 -14.37 -16.75
N ASP A 45 7.19 -14.21 -17.36
CA ASP A 45 6.14 -13.27 -16.99
C ASP A 45 4.86 -14.04 -16.72
N VAL A 46 4.23 -13.85 -15.55
CA VAL A 46 3.09 -14.69 -15.16
C VAL A 46 1.86 -14.27 -15.94
N THR A 47 1.13 -15.22 -16.52
CA THR A 47 -0.12 -14.94 -17.23
C THR A 47 -1.35 -15.45 -16.48
N HIS A 48 -1.22 -16.54 -15.73
CA HIS A 48 -2.35 -17.11 -15.00
C HIS A 48 -1.91 -18.04 -13.86
N TYR A 49 -2.63 -17.98 -12.74
CA TYR A 49 -2.55 -18.98 -11.68
C TYR A 49 -3.85 -19.80 -11.61
N ASP A 50 -3.72 -21.12 -11.50
CA ASP A 50 -4.79 -22.02 -11.06
C ASP A 50 -4.36 -22.64 -9.73
N LEU A 51 -4.93 -22.12 -8.63
CA LEU A 51 -4.63 -22.52 -7.26
C LEU A 51 -5.73 -23.45 -6.75
N ASP A 52 -5.35 -24.65 -6.29
CA ASP A 52 -6.23 -25.61 -5.63
C ASP A 52 -5.64 -25.96 -4.27
N VAL A 53 -6.32 -25.57 -3.19
CA VAL A 53 -5.86 -25.81 -1.82
C VAL A 53 -6.96 -26.42 -0.97
N ARG A 54 -6.56 -27.40 -0.16
CA ARG A 54 -7.40 -27.97 0.90
C ARG A 54 -6.81 -27.60 2.25
N ILE A 55 -7.64 -27.01 3.10
CA ILE A 55 -7.26 -26.46 4.41
C ILE A 55 -7.89 -27.32 5.50
N GLN A 56 -7.07 -27.88 6.40
CA GLN A 56 -7.51 -28.70 7.53
C GLN A 56 -7.30 -27.92 8.84
N PRO A 57 -8.37 -27.33 9.42
CA PRO A 57 -8.25 -26.53 10.64
C PRO A 57 -7.93 -27.37 11.87
N ALA A 58 -8.29 -28.66 11.87
CA ALA A 58 -8.12 -29.54 13.03
C ALA A 58 -6.65 -29.74 13.45
N ASP A 59 -5.71 -29.64 12.52
CA ASP A 59 -4.28 -29.76 12.77
C ASP A 59 -3.45 -28.61 12.15
N SER A 60 -4.14 -27.55 11.74
CA SER A 60 -3.62 -26.37 11.05
C SER A 60 -2.75 -26.72 9.84
N THR A 61 -3.12 -27.75 9.07
CA THR A 61 -2.40 -28.12 7.85
C THR A 61 -3.11 -27.65 6.59
N LEU A 62 -2.35 -27.55 5.50
CA LEU A 62 -2.88 -27.45 4.16
C LEU A 62 -2.12 -28.36 3.20
N ARG A 63 -2.77 -28.68 2.09
CA ARG A 63 -2.16 -29.34 0.94
C ARG A 63 -2.80 -28.82 -0.33
N GLY A 64 -2.00 -28.54 -1.34
CA GLY A 64 -2.52 -27.99 -2.58
C GLY A 64 -1.57 -28.11 -3.75
N SER A 65 -1.97 -27.48 -4.84
CA SER A 65 -1.15 -27.27 -6.01
C SER A 65 -1.43 -25.91 -6.63
N THR A 66 -0.37 -25.26 -7.12
CA THR A 66 -0.48 -24.09 -7.99
C THR A 66 0.01 -24.47 -9.38
N ARG A 67 -0.86 -24.37 -10.39
CA ARG A 67 -0.42 -24.37 -11.79
C ARG A 67 -0.15 -22.93 -12.21
N ILE A 68 1.10 -22.67 -12.55
CA ILE A 68 1.63 -21.35 -12.89
C ILE A 68 1.85 -21.31 -14.39
N ALA A 69 0.99 -20.59 -15.11
CA ALA A 69 1.16 -20.33 -16.53
C ALA A 69 1.93 -19.03 -16.72
N PHE A 70 2.92 -19.03 -17.61
CA PHE A 70 3.81 -17.90 -17.83
C PHE A 70 4.27 -17.80 -19.27
N ARG A 71 4.52 -16.58 -19.73
CA ARG A 71 5.17 -16.29 -21.01
C ARG A 71 6.68 -16.27 -20.83
N VAL A 72 7.40 -16.95 -21.72
CA VAL A 72 8.87 -16.85 -21.78
C VAL A 72 9.24 -15.54 -22.47
N VAL A 73 9.84 -14.59 -21.77
CA VAL A 73 10.17 -13.26 -22.32
C VAL A 73 11.59 -13.18 -22.88
N ARG A 74 12.53 -13.97 -22.33
CA ARG A 74 13.90 -14.11 -22.82
C ARG A 74 14.46 -15.50 -22.44
N PRO A 75 15.62 -15.92 -22.95
CA PRO A 75 16.26 -17.15 -22.50
C PRO A 75 16.59 -17.12 -21.01
N GLY A 76 16.39 -18.24 -20.32
CA GLY A 76 16.72 -18.43 -18.90
C GLY A 76 16.84 -19.91 -18.55
N THR A 77 17.46 -20.21 -17.41
CA THR A 77 17.82 -21.59 -17.02
C THR A 77 17.39 -21.99 -15.61
N ASP A 78 17.22 -21.01 -14.71
CA ASP A 78 16.72 -21.21 -13.37
C ASP A 78 15.34 -20.57 -13.25
N TRP A 79 14.33 -21.32 -12.84
CA TRP A 79 12.97 -20.80 -12.64
C TRP A 79 12.70 -20.70 -11.14
N GLN A 80 12.63 -19.48 -10.60
CA GLN A 80 12.46 -19.24 -9.16
C GLN A 80 10.98 -19.13 -8.77
N VAL A 81 10.49 -20.00 -7.90
CA VAL A 81 9.18 -19.87 -7.24
C VAL A 81 9.39 -19.75 -5.74
N ASP A 82 8.50 -19.06 -5.05
CA ASP A 82 8.62 -18.82 -3.61
C ASP A 82 7.56 -19.57 -2.82
N LEU A 83 7.98 -20.19 -1.71
CA LEU A 83 7.12 -20.82 -0.71
C LEU A 83 7.84 -20.77 0.65
N GLN A 84 7.20 -20.22 1.67
CA GLN A 84 7.84 -20.06 2.97
C GLN A 84 7.68 -21.31 3.83
N ALA A 85 8.75 -21.65 4.57
CA ALA A 85 8.67 -22.62 5.66
C ALA A 85 7.60 -22.17 6.70
N PRO A 86 6.86 -23.10 7.31
CA PRO A 86 7.08 -24.55 7.34
C PRO A 86 6.47 -25.35 6.18
N LEU A 87 5.92 -24.68 5.16
CA LEU A 87 5.43 -25.38 3.97
C LEU A 87 6.60 -25.94 3.16
N VAL A 88 6.35 -27.03 2.46
CA VAL A 88 7.34 -27.71 1.62
C VAL A 88 6.77 -27.99 0.24
N ILE A 89 7.63 -27.92 -0.78
CA ILE A 89 7.30 -28.39 -2.13
C ILE A 89 7.40 -29.91 -2.15
N ASP A 90 6.28 -30.58 -2.44
CA ASP A 90 6.19 -32.04 -2.59
C ASP A 90 6.74 -32.48 -3.97
N SER A 91 6.40 -31.70 -5.00
CA SER A 91 6.82 -31.97 -6.38
C SER A 91 6.62 -30.79 -7.31
N VAL A 92 7.45 -30.69 -8.35
CA VAL A 92 7.29 -29.74 -9.45
C VAL A 92 7.18 -30.51 -10.76
N LEU A 93 6.15 -30.24 -11.55
CA LEU A 93 5.89 -30.90 -12.83
C LEU A 93 5.81 -29.88 -13.98
N GLN A 94 6.38 -30.21 -15.13
CA GLN A 94 6.14 -29.56 -16.41
C GLN A 94 5.82 -30.63 -17.46
N ASP A 95 4.69 -30.52 -18.16
CA ASP A 95 4.24 -31.49 -19.18
C ASP A 95 4.27 -32.95 -18.68
N GLY A 96 3.91 -33.15 -17.41
CA GLY A 96 3.94 -34.47 -16.75
C GLY A 96 5.33 -34.96 -16.31
N ARG A 97 6.41 -34.26 -16.68
CA ARG A 97 7.78 -34.57 -16.24
C ARG A 97 8.08 -33.93 -14.90
N ARG A 98 8.57 -34.72 -13.94
CA ARG A 98 9.07 -34.22 -12.66
C ARG A 98 10.38 -33.46 -12.84
N LEU A 99 10.48 -32.29 -12.23
CA LEU A 99 11.65 -31.44 -12.20
C LEU A 99 12.33 -31.48 -10.83
N SER A 100 13.64 -31.27 -10.83
CA SER A 100 14.43 -31.06 -9.62
C SER A 100 14.53 -29.57 -9.31
N TRP A 101 14.69 -29.22 -8.04
CA TRP A 101 14.91 -27.86 -7.61
C TRP A 101 15.95 -27.82 -6.49
N ARG A 102 16.44 -26.62 -6.18
CA ARG A 102 17.26 -26.32 -5.00
C ARG A 102 16.58 -25.23 -4.18
N ASP A 103 16.78 -25.28 -2.87
CA ASP A 103 16.17 -24.35 -1.93
C ASP A 103 17.21 -23.32 -1.46
N GLU A 104 16.78 -22.06 -1.34
CA GLU A 104 17.52 -20.99 -0.70
C GLU A 104 16.56 -20.18 0.18
N GLY A 105 16.27 -20.72 1.37
CA GLY A 105 15.24 -20.17 2.25
C GLY A 105 13.84 -20.38 1.66
N ALA A 106 13.13 -19.29 1.40
CA ALA A 106 11.80 -19.32 0.77
C ALA A 106 11.84 -19.36 -0.77
N ALA A 107 13.01 -19.16 -1.38
CA ALA A 107 13.17 -19.19 -2.83
C ALA A 107 13.57 -20.60 -3.30
N HIS A 108 12.84 -21.13 -4.28
CA HIS A 108 13.06 -22.45 -4.85
C HIS A 108 13.39 -22.35 -6.33
N PHE A 109 14.59 -22.75 -6.71
CA PHE A 109 15.06 -22.66 -8.09
C PHE A 109 14.91 -24.00 -8.79
N VAL A 110 13.90 -24.08 -9.66
CA VAL A 110 13.56 -25.26 -10.44
C VAL A 110 14.45 -25.32 -11.68
N ALA A 111 15.13 -26.45 -11.84
CA ALA A 111 16.02 -26.71 -12.96
C ALA A 111 15.30 -27.45 -14.09
N GLY A 112 15.67 -27.14 -15.33
CA GLY A 112 15.16 -27.82 -16.51
C GLY A 112 13.73 -27.46 -16.88
N VAL A 113 13.21 -26.33 -16.39
CA VAL A 113 12.03 -25.69 -16.98
C VAL A 113 12.38 -25.29 -18.41
N SER A 114 11.59 -25.74 -19.38
CA SER A 114 11.83 -25.50 -20.81
C SER A 114 10.74 -24.65 -21.42
N GLY A 115 11.07 -23.86 -22.43
CA GLY A 115 10.10 -23.10 -23.19
C GLY A 115 10.74 -22.29 -24.29
N THR A 116 9.97 -21.97 -25.33
CA THR A 116 10.41 -21.09 -26.41
C THR A 116 10.03 -19.65 -26.10
N VAL A 117 10.95 -18.70 -26.31
CA VAL A 117 10.67 -17.27 -26.17
C VAL A 117 9.40 -16.88 -26.95
N GLY A 118 8.51 -16.13 -26.31
CA GLY A 118 7.22 -15.71 -26.83
C GLY A 118 6.07 -16.68 -26.57
N THR A 119 6.35 -17.94 -26.19
CA THR A 119 5.31 -18.96 -25.91
C THR A 119 4.89 -18.97 -24.45
N VAL A 120 3.66 -19.39 -24.20
CA VAL A 120 3.15 -19.65 -22.85
C VAL A 120 3.46 -21.09 -22.47
N GLN A 121 4.04 -21.26 -21.28
CA GLN A 121 4.37 -22.54 -20.65
C GLN A 121 3.59 -22.67 -19.35
N ALA A 122 3.57 -23.87 -18.75
CA ALA A 122 2.99 -24.07 -17.43
C ALA A 122 3.79 -25.04 -16.57
N VAL A 123 3.96 -24.67 -15.31
CA VAL A 123 4.58 -25.51 -14.26
C VAL A 123 3.58 -25.69 -13.13
N THR A 124 3.40 -26.92 -12.66
CA THR A 124 2.57 -27.21 -11.49
C THR A 124 3.45 -27.53 -10.28
N VAL A 125 3.27 -26.76 -9.21
CA VAL A 125 3.95 -26.95 -7.92
C VAL A 125 2.96 -27.54 -6.93
N PHE A 126 3.22 -28.75 -6.45
CA PHE A 126 2.47 -29.40 -5.38
C PHE A 126 3.17 -29.15 -4.05
N TYR A 127 2.40 -28.87 -3.01
CA TYR A 127 2.95 -28.46 -1.73
C TYR A 127 2.04 -28.84 -0.57
N SER A 128 2.62 -28.95 0.62
CA SER A 128 1.90 -29.29 1.84
C SER A 128 2.62 -28.77 3.08
N GLY A 129 1.92 -28.80 4.22
CA GLY A 129 2.52 -28.55 5.53
C GLY A 129 1.62 -27.75 6.46
N ARG A 130 2.21 -27.20 7.51
CA ARG A 130 1.56 -26.24 8.40
C ARG A 130 2.04 -24.85 8.03
N PRO A 131 1.18 -23.95 7.55
CA PRO A 131 1.59 -22.59 7.24
C PRO A 131 1.91 -21.82 8.52
N ARG A 132 2.63 -20.72 8.38
CA ARG A 132 2.91 -19.78 9.48
C ARG A 132 1.59 -19.26 10.06
N VAL A 133 1.50 -19.25 11.39
CA VAL A 133 0.42 -18.55 12.11
C VAL A 133 0.78 -17.08 12.22
N ALA A 134 -0.14 -16.19 11.88
CA ALA A 134 0.02 -14.75 11.95
C ALA A 134 0.21 -14.29 13.40
N PRO A 135 1.39 -13.75 13.79
CA PRO A 135 1.62 -13.30 15.15
C PRO A 135 0.86 -12.02 15.49
N ARG A 136 0.64 -11.14 14.49
CA ARG A 136 -0.02 -9.84 14.67
C ARG A 136 -0.74 -9.40 13.39
N PRO A 137 -1.79 -10.09 12.94
CA PRO A 137 -2.50 -9.72 11.71
C PRO A 137 -3.15 -8.33 11.83
N PRO A 138 -3.18 -7.52 10.75
CA PRO A 138 -2.59 -7.79 9.44
C PRO A 138 -1.08 -7.49 9.34
N TRP A 139 -0.48 -6.83 10.34
CA TRP A 139 0.90 -6.29 10.32
C TRP A 139 2.04 -7.32 10.33
N ASP A 140 1.81 -8.51 10.89
CA ASP A 140 2.70 -9.68 10.81
C ASP A 140 1.84 -10.88 10.41
N GLY A 141 1.91 -11.19 9.11
CA GLY A 141 0.96 -12.01 8.39
C GLY A 141 1.15 -13.53 8.49
N GLY A 142 0.31 -14.25 7.75
CA GLY A 142 0.13 -15.69 7.80
C GLY A 142 -1.34 -16.07 8.03
N PHE A 143 -1.57 -17.29 8.52
CA PHE A 143 -2.90 -17.76 8.88
C PHE A 143 -3.33 -17.30 10.26
N THR A 144 -4.57 -16.84 10.37
CA THR A 144 -5.29 -16.74 11.64
C THR A 144 -6.23 -17.94 11.74
N TRP A 145 -5.94 -18.84 12.69
CA TRP A 145 -6.81 -19.94 13.06
C TRP A 145 -7.55 -19.55 14.32
N THR A 146 -8.81 -19.15 14.20
CA THR A 146 -9.60 -18.69 15.36
C THR A 146 -11.00 -19.29 15.35
N ALA A 147 -11.79 -18.92 16.35
CA ALA A 147 -13.22 -19.18 16.39
C ALA A 147 -13.99 -17.85 16.45
N ASP A 148 -15.19 -17.84 15.89
CA ASP A 148 -16.13 -16.74 16.06
C ASP A 148 -16.75 -16.74 17.47
N SER A 149 -17.63 -15.77 17.77
CA SER A 149 -18.24 -15.65 19.10
C SER A 149 -19.19 -16.79 19.47
N LEU A 150 -19.59 -17.62 18.50
CA LEU A 150 -20.41 -18.82 18.69
C LEU A 150 -19.55 -20.09 18.80
N GLY A 151 -18.21 -19.96 18.78
CA GLY A 151 -17.28 -21.08 18.86
C GLY A 151 -17.10 -21.85 17.55
N ARG A 152 -17.52 -21.28 16.41
CA ARG A 152 -17.36 -21.92 15.08
C ARG A 152 -15.99 -21.55 14.49
N PRO A 153 -15.31 -22.46 13.77
CA PRO A 153 -14.03 -22.13 13.13
C PRO A 153 -14.13 -20.93 12.19
N TRP A 154 -13.17 -20.03 12.28
CA TRP A 154 -13.04 -18.86 11.42
C TRP A 154 -11.57 -18.69 11.03
N ILE A 155 -11.30 -18.73 9.72
CA ILE A 155 -9.95 -18.87 9.19
C ILE A 155 -9.73 -17.76 8.18
N VAL A 156 -8.68 -16.96 8.41
CA VAL A 156 -8.30 -15.90 7.49
C VAL A 156 -6.80 -15.88 7.21
N THR A 157 -6.39 -15.33 6.08
CA THR A 157 -4.98 -14.97 5.82
C THR A 157 -4.82 -13.47 5.65
N THR A 158 -3.63 -12.98 6.01
CA THR A 158 -3.15 -11.63 5.72
C THR A 158 -1.69 -11.75 5.32
N ASP A 159 -1.30 -11.22 4.16
CA ASP A 159 0.02 -11.51 3.60
C ASP A 159 0.70 -10.33 2.88
N GLN A 160 0.15 -9.10 2.90
CA GLN A 160 0.92 -7.91 2.47
C GLN A 160 2.20 -7.76 3.32
N GLY A 161 3.27 -7.31 2.68
CA GLY A 161 4.60 -7.24 3.29
C GLY A 161 5.28 -8.60 3.42
N ILE A 162 4.73 -9.56 4.16
CA ILE A 162 5.32 -10.90 4.34
C ILE A 162 5.31 -11.76 3.07
N GLY A 163 4.36 -11.52 2.18
CA GLY A 163 4.21 -12.17 0.89
C GLY A 163 3.28 -13.36 0.87
N ALA A 164 2.58 -13.53 -0.25
CA ALA A 164 1.60 -14.58 -0.48
C ALA A 164 2.24 -15.99 -0.45
N SER A 165 3.57 -16.08 -0.63
CA SER A 165 4.35 -17.32 -0.46
C SER A 165 4.27 -17.90 0.96
N VAL A 166 3.73 -17.16 1.93
CA VAL A 166 3.41 -17.67 3.27
C VAL A 166 2.40 -18.81 3.25
N TRP A 167 1.59 -18.93 2.18
CA TRP A 167 0.56 -19.98 2.10
C TRP A 167 0.38 -20.67 0.75
N TRP A 168 0.93 -20.15 -0.36
CA TRP A 168 0.87 -20.83 -1.66
C TRP A 168 2.10 -20.54 -2.54
N PRO A 169 2.57 -21.50 -3.36
CA PRO A 169 3.70 -21.29 -4.25
C PRO A 169 3.36 -20.26 -5.35
N ASN A 170 4.17 -19.21 -5.48
CA ASN A 170 3.95 -18.14 -6.46
C ASN A 170 5.25 -17.40 -6.81
N LYS A 171 5.22 -16.54 -7.84
CA LYS A 171 6.26 -15.55 -8.10
C LYS A 171 6.06 -14.41 -7.11
N ASP A 172 6.64 -14.51 -5.91
CA ASP A 172 6.32 -13.58 -4.84
C ASP A 172 7.11 -12.28 -5.01
N THR A 173 6.52 -11.33 -5.71
CA THR A 173 7.07 -10.01 -6.01
C THR A 173 5.93 -9.05 -6.31
N GLN A 174 6.10 -7.78 -5.95
CA GLN A 174 5.11 -6.74 -6.24
C GLN A 174 5.16 -6.27 -7.71
N ALA A 175 6.24 -6.61 -8.42
CA ALA A 175 6.47 -6.16 -9.78
C ALA A 175 5.80 -7.02 -10.87
N ASP A 176 4.94 -7.97 -10.49
CA ASP A 176 4.34 -8.91 -11.43
C ASP A 176 2.91 -9.27 -10.99
N GLU A 177 1.97 -9.21 -11.94
CA GLU A 177 0.56 -9.54 -11.76
C GLU A 177 0.12 -10.46 -12.92
N PRO A 178 -0.44 -11.66 -12.65
CA PRO A 178 -1.04 -12.49 -13.69
C PRO A 178 -2.21 -11.77 -14.36
N ASP A 179 -2.47 -12.01 -15.66
CA ASP A 179 -3.64 -11.47 -16.36
C ASP A 179 -4.99 -11.85 -15.71
N SER A 180 -5.03 -13.00 -15.04
CA SER A 180 -6.22 -13.56 -14.38
C SER A 180 -5.85 -14.68 -13.42
N MET A 181 -6.78 -15.10 -12.56
CA MET A 181 -6.54 -16.20 -11.62
C MET A 181 -7.80 -17.02 -11.35
N ARG A 182 -7.62 -18.34 -11.16
CA ARG A 182 -8.61 -19.23 -10.56
C ARG A 182 -8.13 -19.67 -9.18
N VAL A 183 -9.00 -19.53 -8.18
CA VAL A 183 -8.71 -19.90 -6.80
C VAL A 183 -9.75 -20.88 -6.30
N THR A 184 -9.32 -22.09 -5.99
CA THR A 184 -10.19 -23.13 -5.46
C THR A 184 -9.76 -23.50 -4.05
N VAL A 185 -10.66 -23.28 -3.10
CA VAL A 185 -10.42 -23.56 -1.67
C VAL A 185 -11.43 -24.58 -1.18
N ALA A 186 -10.93 -25.65 -0.58
CA ALA A 186 -11.72 -26.65 0.12
C ALA A 186 -11.48 -26.60 1.63
N VAL A 187 -12.54 -26.42 2.41
CA VAL A 187 -12.56 -26.49 3.87
C VAL A 187 -13.57 -27.55 4.33
N PRO A 188 -13.45 -28.12 5.54
CA PRO A 188 -14.53 -28.93 6.10
C PRO A 188 -15.84 -28.12 6.11
N ALA A 189 -16.96 -28.75 5.76
CA ALA A 189 -18.26 -28.06 5.69
C ALA A 189 -18.66 -27.40 7.03
N SER A 190 -18.11 -27.88 8.16
CA SER A 190 -18.29 -27.28 9.49
C SER A 190 -17.63 -25.91 9.67
N VAL A 191 -16.63 -25.55 8.86
CA VAL A 191 -15.99 -24.21 8.87
C VAL A 191 -16.91 -23.16 8.24
N GLY A 192 -17.77 -23.57 7.32
CA GLY A 192 -18.55 -22.66 6.49
C GLY A 192 -17.82 -22.31 5.19
N ALA A 193 -18.23 -21.21 4.59
CA ALA A 193 -17.91 -20.82 3.23
C ALA A 193 -16.64 -19.98 3.13
N HIS A 194 -15.80 -20.28 2.14
CA HIS A 194 -14.74 -19.37 1.69
C HIS A 194 -15.31 -18.25 0.79
N VAL A 195 -14.91 -17.02 1.06
CA VAL A 195 -15.12 -15.85 0.21
C VAL A 195 -13.77 -15.31 -0.23
N GLY A 196 -13.62 -15.00 -1.52
CA GLY A 196 -12.36 -14.54 -2.11
C GLY A 196 -12.59 -13.50 -3.20
N ALA A 197 -11.49 -13.08 -3.84
CA ALA A 197 -11.47 -12.12 -4.94
C ALA A 197 -12.18 -12.66 -6.19
N GLY A 198 -12.71 -11.75 -7.02
CA GLY A 198 -13.41 -12.12 -8.26
C GLY A 198 -14.81 -12.68 -8.04
N HIS A 199 -15.29 -13.49 -8.99
CA HIS A 199 -16.64 -14.07 -8.94
C HIS A 199 -16.65 -15.52 -8.54
N LEU A 200 -17.70 -15.93 -7.83
CA LEU A 200 -17.93 -17.33 -7.48
C LEU A 200 -18.36 -18.10 -8.74
N ALA A 201 -17.45 -18.88 -9.31
CA ALA A 201 -17.69 -19.67 -10.49
C ALA A 201 -18.31 -21.04 -10.18
N ALA A 202 -17.95 -21.63 -9.03
CA ALA A 202 -18.50 -22.91 -8.61
C ALA A 202 -18.49 -23.06 -7.08
N ALA A 203 -19.48 -23.77 -6.56
CA ALA A 203 -19.52 -24.24 -5.18
C ALA A 203 -20.07 -25.67 -5.14
N ASP A 204 -19.34 -26.58 -4.50
CA ASP A 204 -19.76 -27.96 -4.33
C ASP A 204 -19.45 -28.46 -2.92
N THR A 205 -20.28 -29.38 -2.43
CA THR A 205 -20.05 -30.05 -1.15
C THR A 205 -19.91 -31.54 -1.40
N THR A 206 -18.70 -32.06 -1.23
CA THR A 206 -18.38 -33.46 -1.53
C THR A 206 -17.64 -34.09 -0.35
N ALA A 207 -18.11 -35.23 0.13
CA ALA A 207 -17.49 -36.00 1.22
C ALA A 207 -17.18 -35.17 2.49
N GLY A 208 -18.06 -34.23 2.85
CA GLY A 208 -17.92 -33.37 4.03
C GLY A 208 -17.00 -32.15 3.84
N TRP A 209 -16.55 -31.89 2.61
CA TRP A 209 -15.76 -30.71 2.24
C TRP A 209 -16.60 -29.76 1.41
N LEU A 210 -16.63 -28.49 1.80
CA LEU A 210 -17.17 -27.40 1.00
C LEU A 210 -16.03 -26.81 0.17
N ARG A 211 -16.16 -26.89 -1.15
CA ARG A 211 -15.22 -26.38 -2.13
C ARG A 211 -15.84 -25.20 -2.84
N ARG A 212 -15.11 -24.09 -2.93
CA ARG A 212 -15.50 -22.90 -3.68
C ARG A 212 -14.41 -22.51 -4.64
N THR A 213 -14.81 -22.23 -5.88
CA THR A 213 -13.94 -21.76 -6.96
C THR A 213 -14.30 -20.32 -7.28
N TRP A 214 -13.34 -19.44 -7.08
CA TRP A 214 -13.41 -18.03 -7.44
C TRP A 214 -12.57 -17.78 -8.69
N VAL A 215 -13.04 -16.90 -9.58
CA VAL A 215 -12.34 -16.50 -10.81
C VAL A 215 -12.19 -14.99 -10.83
N VAL A 216 -10.94 -14.53 -10.91
CA VAL A 216 -10.54 -13.13 -11.08
C VAL A 216 -10.23 -12.91 -12.56
N HIS A 217 -10.91 -11.94 -13.18
CA HIS A 217 -10.80 -11.68 -14.63
C HIS A 217 -9.80 -10.58 -14.99
N ASN A 218 -9.37 -9.80 -14.00
CA ASN A 218 -8.40 -8.73 -14.18
C ASN A 218 -7.04 -9.10 -13.59
N PRO A 219 -5.97 -8.35 -13.95
CA PRO A 219 -4.70 -8.44 -13.25
C PRO A 219 -4.87 -8.25 -11.75
N ILE A 220 -4.11 -9.02 -10.97
CA ILE A 220 -4.25 -9.04 -9.51
C ILE A 220 -2.92 -9.29 -8.81
N ASN A 221 -2.63 -8.47 -7.79
CA ASN A 221 -1.51 -8.70 -6.91
C ASN A 221 -1.61 -10.03 -6.18
N ASN A 222 -0.48 -10.74 -6.06
CA ASN A 222 -0.45 -12.03 -5.37
C ASN A 222 -0.93 -11.95 -3.90
N TYR A 223 -0.64 -10.86 -3.19
CA TYR A 223 -1.07 -10.62 -1.80
C TYR A 223 -2.58 -10.30 -1.69
N ALA A 224 -3.22 -9.89 -2.79
CA ALA A 224 -4.67 -9.69 -2.79
C ALA A 224 -5.43 -11.04 -2.74
N ILE A 225 -4.73 -12.17 -2.95
CA ILE A 225 -5.31 -13.49 -2.81
C ILE A 225 -5.27 -13.91 -1.34
N ALA A 226 -6.43 -13.82 -0.69
CA ALA A 226 -6.58 -14.18 0.71
C ALA A 226 -7.67 -15.23 0.93
N ILE A 227 -7.51 -15.99 2.01
CA ILE A 227 -8.54 -16.86 2.56
C ILE A 227 -9.39 -16.03 3.52
N ALA A 228 -10.70 -16.06 3.33
CA ALA A 228 -11.67 -15.75 4.38
C ALA A 228 -12.72 -16.86 4.43
N ALA A 229 -12.66 -17.74 5.43
CA ALA A 229 -13.54 -18.89 5.55
C ALA A 229 -14.26 -18.90 6.91
N GLY A 230 -15.59 -18.87 6.86
CA GLY A 230 -16.45 -18.78 8.05
C GLY A 230 -17.94 -18.92 7.70
N HIS A 231 -18.80 -18.71 8.71
CA HIS A 231 -20.25 -18.75 8.55
C HIS A 231 -20.80 -17.35 8.27
N TYR A 232 -20.82 -16.99 6.99
CA TYR A 232 -21.25 -15.68 6.53
C TYR A 232 -22.72 -15.65 6.12
N ALA A 233 -23.42 -14.58 6.48
CA ALA A 233 -24.59 -14.14 5.70
C ALA A 233 -24.13 -13.51 4.39
N HIS A 234 -25.06 -13.31 3.45
CA HIS A 234 -24.76 -12.66 2.18
C HIS A 234 -25.94 -11.80 1.73
N TRP A 235 -25.65 -10.59 1.28
CA TRP A 235 -26.55 -9.85 0.40
C TRP A 235 -25.78 -9.14 -0.69
N GLN A 236 -26.50 -8.83 -1.75
CA GLN A 236 -25.99 -8.11 -2.91
C GLN A 236 -26.73 -6.78 -3.06
N GLU A 237 -25.99 -5.76 -3.47
CA GLU A 237 -26.52 -4.50 -3.97
C GLU A 237 -25.97 -4.20 -5.37
N VAL A 238 -26.61 -3.24 -6.04
CA VAL A 238 -26.08 -2.66 -7.27
C VAL A 238 -25.87 -1.16 -7.04
N LEU A 239 -24.69 -0.68 -7.42
CA LEU A 239 -24.36 0.73 -7.53
C LEU A 239 -24.45 1.14 -9.00
N ASP A 240 -25.17 2.21 -9.29
CA ASP A 240 -25.09 2.89 -10.58
C ASP A 240 -23.80 3.72 -10.60
N GLY A 241 -22.69 3.08 -11.00
CA GLY A 241 -21.37 3.69 -11.06
C GLY A 241 -21.09 4.36 -12.40
N GLU A 242 -19.99 5.11 -12.48
CA GLU A 242 -19.61 5.89 -13.67
C GLU A 242 -19.45 5.05 -14.96
N ALA A 243 -19.10 3.75 -14.85
CA ALA A 243 -19.01 2.84 -16.00
C ALA A 243 -20.20 1.86 -16.13
N GLY A 244 -21.27 2.08 -15.37
CA GLY A 244 -22.51 1.29 -15.43
C GLY A 244 -22.88 0.62 -14.11
N PRO A 245 -23.70 -0.44 -14.14
CA PRO A 245 -24.07 -1.17 -12.93
C PRO A 245 -22.87 -1.93 -12.35
N LEU A 246 -22.50 -1.62 -11.11
CA LEU A 246 -21.49 -2.32 -10.32
C LEU A 246 -22.17 -3.21 -9.28
N THR A 247 -21.86 -4.51 -9.28
CA THR A 247 -22.27 -5.43 -8.21
C THR A 247 -21.44 -5.20 -6.96
N MET A 248 -22.13 -5.12 -5.81
CA MET A 248 -21.52 -5.06 -4.49
C MET A 248 -22.02 -6.23 -3.64
N ASP A 249 -21.13 -7.11 -3.16
CA ASP A 249 -21.50 -8.22 -2.28
C ASP A 249 -20.98 -8.00 -0.86
N PHE A 250 -21.78 -8.38 0.12
CA PHE A 250 -21.49 -8.15 1.52
C PHE A 250 -21.58 -9.47 2.30
N PHE A 251 -20.49 -9.81 2.99
CA PHE A 251 -20.33 -11.07 3.73
C PHE A 251 -19.96 -10.83 5.19
N PRO A 252 -20.89 -10.38 6.07
CA PRO A 252 -20.65 -10.42 7.50
C PRO A 252 -20.85 -11.82 8.04
N LEU A 253 -20.33 -12.10 9.22
CA LEU A 253 -20.77 -13.28 9.97
C LEU A 253 -22.29 -13.23 10.12
N ASP A 254 -22.93 -14.40 10.03
CA ASP A 254 -24.39 -14.49 9.93
C ASP A 254 -25.14 -13.76 11.07
N TYR A 255 -24.65 -13.85 12.30
CA TYR A 255 -25.22 -13.15 13.46
C TYR A 255 -24.91 -11.64 13.50
N HIS A 256 -24.02 -11.14 12.64
CA HIS A 256 -23.69 -9.72 12.49
C HIS A 256 -24.43 -9.04 11.33
N GLU A 257 -25.25 -9.75 10.54
CA GLU A 257 -25.93 -9.18 9.37
C GLU A 257 -26.66 -7.86 9.67
N ALA A 258 -27.41 -7.80 10.78
CA ALA A 258 -28.14 -6.59 11.14
C ALA A 258 -27.21 -5.40 11.47
N ALA A 259 -26.04 -5.63 12.06
CA ALA A 259 -25.06 -4.58 12.32
C ALA A 259 -24.39 -4.13 11.02
N ALA A 260 -24.00 -5.09 10.18
CA ALA A 260 -23.40 -4.86 8.88
C ALA A 260 -24.33 -4.05 7.96
N ARG A 261 -25.62 -4.39 7.87
CA ARG A 261 -26.62 -3.64 7.10
C ARG A 261 -26.78 -2.18 7.53
N ARG A 262 -26.50 -1.85 8.79
CA ARG A 262 -26.51 -0.45 9.25
C ARG A 262 -25.22 0.28 8.93
N GLN A 263 -24.08 -0.40 9.06
CA GLN A 263 -22.77 0.23 8.95
C GLN A 263 -22.27 0.30 7.50
N TRP A 264 -22.39 -0.79 6.75
CA TRP A 264 -21.80 -0.97 5.43
C TRP A 264 -22.52 -0.22 4.31
N VAL A 265 -23.64 0.46 4.60
CA VAL A 265 -24.26 1.43 3.69
C VAL A 265 -23.28 2.53 3.26
N GLN A 266 -22.24 2.79 4.06
CA GLN A 266 -21.19 3.75 3.75
C GLN A 266 -20.36 3.34 2.53
N ALA A 267 -20.25 2.05 2.19
CA ALA A 267 -19.51 1.59 1.02
C ALA A 267 -20.02 2.24 -0.27
N ARG A 268 -21.35 2.40 -0.39
CA ARG A 268 -21.97 3.12 -1.52
C ARG A 268 -21.46 4.55 -1.63
N THR A 269 -21.51 5.30 -0.53
CA THR A 269 -21.05 6.71 -0.54
C THR A 269 -19.54 6.81 -0.74
N THR A 270 -18.76 5.85 -0.23
CA THR A 270 -17.32 5.78 -0.43
C THR A 270 -16.99 5.63 -1.92
N LEU A 271 -17.57 4.62 -2.58
CA LEU A 271 -17.33 4.40 -4.01
C LEU A 271 -17.80 5.59 -4.86
N GLN A 272 -18.93 6.21 -4.54
CA GLN A 272 -19.40 7.40 -5.28
C GLN A 272 -18.45 8.60 -5.15
N CYS A 273 -17.96 8.88 -3.93
CA CYS A 273 -16.98 9.96 -3.72
C CYS A 273 -15.65 9.64 -4.42
N PHE A 274 -15.21 8.39 -4.39
CA PHE A 274 -13.98 7.98 -5.05
C PHE A 274 -14.11 7.96 -6.56
N GLU A 275 -15.25 7.55 -7.14
CA GLU A 275 -15.47 7.68 -8.57
C GLU A 275 -15.39 9.13 -9.03
N HIS A 276 -15.96 10.08 -8.26
CA HIS A 276 -15.82 11.50 -8.56
C HIS A 276 -14.34 11.94 -8.65
N TRP A 277 -13.51 11.56 -7.67
CA TRP A 277 -12.11 11.99 -7.57
C TRP A 277 -11.12 11.20 -8.42
N PHE A 278 -11.38 9.91 -8.65
CA PHE A 278 -10.42 8.96 -9.20
C PHE A 278 -10.89 8.34 -10.52
N GLY A 279 -12.16 8.52 -10.89
CA GLY A 279 -12.76 7.91 -12.08
C GLY A 279 -13.40 6.56 -11.77
N PRO A 280 -13.97 5.88 -12.78
CA PRO A 280 -14.76 4.69 -12.57
C PRO A 280 -14.04 3.63 -11.75
N TYR A 281 -14.80 2.91 -10.90
CA TYR A 281 -14.26 1.80 -10.13
C TYR A 281 -13.53 0.79 -11.06
N PRO A 282 -12.34 0.29 -10.71
CA PRO A 282 -11.53 -0.42 -11.72
C PRO A 282 -12.02 -1.84 -12.04
N TRP A 283 -12.80 -2.46 -11.14
CA TRP A 283 -13.07 -3.91 -11.15
C TRP A 283 -14.54 -4.28 -11.42
N TYR A 284 -15.24 -3.57 -12.32
CA TYR A 284 -16.64 -3.87 -12.66
C TYR A 284 -16.90 -5.34 -13.00
N THR A 285 -15.98 -5.97 -13.73
CA THR A 285 -16.08 -7.39 -14.11
C THR A 285 -15.92 -8.33 -12.93
N ASP A 286 -15.28 -7.94 -11.82
CA ASP A 286 -15.03 -8.78 -10.64
C ASP A 286 -15.91 -8.39 -9.42
N GLY A 287 -16.55 -7.22 -9.50
CA GLY A 287 -17.41 -6.65 -8.46
C GLY A 287 -16.63 -6.08 -7.27
N TYR A 288 -17.35 -5.46 -6.35
CA TYR A 288 -16.83 -5.01 -5.06
C TYR A 288 -17.35 -5.90 -3.94
N LYS A 289 -16.54 -6.16 -2.90
CA LYS A 289 -17.01 -6.88 -1.71
C LYS A 289 -16.52 -6.27 -0.42
N LEU A 290 -17.33 -6.41 0.63
CA LEU A 290 -16.86 -6.31 2.02
C LEU A 290 -17.04 -7.65 2.72
N ILE A 291 -15.96 -8.14 3.33
CA ILE A 291 -15.91 -9.44 3.99
C ILE A 291 -15.50 -9.24 5.44
N GLU A 292 -16.32 -9.66 6.40
CA GLU A 292 -15.95 -9.57 7.81
C GLU A 292 -14.78 -10.52 8.12
N VAL A 293 -13.80 -10.02 8.86
CA VAL A 293 -12.60 -10.76 9.31
C VAL A 293 -12.25 -10.44 10.77
N PRO A 294 -11.51 -11.30 11.48
CA PRO A 294 -11.15 -11.07 12.89
C PRO A 294 -10.03 -10.03 13.10
N ASN A 295 -9.34 -9.62 12.03
CA ASN A 295 -8.26 -8.63 12.08
C ASN A 295 -8.81 -7.20 11.96
N ASN A 296 -8.06 -6.23 11.41
CA ASN A 296 -8.57 -4.85 11.24
C ASN A 296 -9.34 -4.65 9.94
N GLY A 297 -8.96 -5.36 8.89
CA GLY A 297 -9.26 -5.06 7.49
C GLY A 297 -7.99 -5.11 6.65
N MET A 298 -8.19 -5.14 5.33
CA MET A 298 -7.15 -5.24 4.31
C MET A 298 -7.74 -5.04 2.92
N GLU A 299 -7.00 -4.38 2.03
CA GLU A 299 -7.36 -3.99 0.67
C GLU A 299 -7.30 -5.10 -0.38
N HIS A 300 -7.54 -6.35 -0.02
CA HIS A 300 -7.53 -7.44 -0.99
C HIS A 300 -8.48 -7.13 -2.17
N GLN A 301 -7.91 -7.00 -3.38
CA GLN A 301 -8.58 -6.54 -4.60
C GLN A 301 -9.95 -7.21 -4.79
N SER A 302 -11.00 -6.41 -5.00
CA SER A 302 -12.40 -6.86 -5.14
C SER A 302 -13.00 -7.63 -3.93
N ALA A 303 -12.22 -7.84 -2.87
CA ALA A 303 -12.53 -8.66 -1.70
C ALA A 303 -12.09 -7.97 -0.39
N VAL A 304 -12.35 -6.66 -0.31
CA VAL A 304 -11.94 -5.82 0.83
C VAL A 304 -12.42 -6.43 2.14
N THR A 305 -11.49 -6.60 3.08
CA THR A 305 -11.80 -7.23 4.37
C THR A 305 -12.06 -6.16 5.44
N TYR A 306 -12.95 -6.49 6.38
CA TYR A 306 -13.50 -5.56 7.36
C TYR A 306 -13.44 -6.13 8.78
N GLY A 307 -12.78 -5.42 9.68
CA GLY A 307 -12.64 -5.81 11.09
C GLY A 307 -12.81 -4.64 12.07
N ASN A 308 -13.68 -3.67 11.71
CA ASN A 308 -13.84 -2.41 12.43
C ASN A 308 -15.00 -2.36 13.44
N LEU A 309 -15.49 -3.52 13.86
CA LEU A 309 -16.52 -3.66 14.91
C LEU A 309 -17.86 -2.95 14.60
N PHE A 310 -18.18 -2.76 13.32
CA PHE A 310 -19.39 -2.09 12.86
C PHE A 310 -19.55 -0.67 13.44
N ALA A 311 -18.45 0.09 13.48
CA ALA A 311 -18.41 1.41 14.10
C ALA A 311 -17.56 2.40 13.30
N ASN A 312 -17.87 3.70 13.44
CA ASN A 312 -17.08 4.77 12.87
C ASN A 312 -15.72 4.96 13.59
N GLY A 313 -14.80 5.66 12.93
CA GLY A 313 -13.40 5.80 13.34
C GLY A 313 -12.59 4.53 13.09
N TYR A 314 -11.31 4.56 13.46
CA TYR A 314 -10.45 3.38 13.43
C TYR A 314 -10.53 2.66 14.76
N ARG A 315 -11.42 1.66 14.84
CA ARG A 315 -11.86 1.00 16.07
C ARG A 315 -12.32 2.02 17.10
N ARG A 316 -13.21 2.94 16.69
CA ARG A 316 -13.77 4.04 17.49
C ARG A 316 -12.75 5.10 17.93
N ARG A 317 -11.59 5.14 17.29
CA ARG A 317 -10.57 6.18 17.53
C ARG A 317 -10.52 7.15 16.37
N ASP A 318 -10.22 8.40 16.70
CA ASP A 318 -9.97 9.45 15.72
C ASP A 318 -8.47 9.63 15.51
N GLY A 319 -7.96 9.20 14.36
CA GLY A 319 -6.56 9.41 14.00
C GLY A 319 -6.20 10.90 13.76
N SER A 320 -7.20 11.74 13.45
CA SER A 320 -7.00 13.17 13.18
C SER A 320 -7.08 14.05 14.44
N GLY A 321 -7.70 13.55 15.52
CA GLY A 321 -7.94 14.32 16.74
C GLY A 321 -8.92 15.50 16.56
N THR A 322 -9.62 15.59 15.43
CA THR A 322 -10.50 16.73 15.07
C THR A 322 -11.99 16.49 15.34
N GLY A 323 -12.36 15.26 15.70
CA GLY A 323 -13.71 14.73 15.77
C GLY A 323 -14.26 14.22 14.42
N LEU A 324 -13.63 14.59 13.29
CA LEU A 324 -14.11 14.23 11.95
C LEU A 324 -13.93 12.75 11.64
N GLY A 325 -12.83 12.14 12.10
CA GLY A 325 -12.58 10.71 11.89
C GLY A 325 -13.62 9.81 12.56
N LEU A 326 -14.42 10.31 13.51
CA LEU A 326 -15.52 9.55 14.14
C LEU A 326 -16.85 9.64 13.39
N GLN A 327 -16.92 10.39 12.29
CA GLN A 327 -18.16 10.58 11.52
C GLN A 327 -18.38 9.53 10.43
N TRP A 328 -17.37 8.70 10.16
CA TRP A 328 -17.42 7.67 9.12
C TRP A 328 -16.56 6.46 9.50
N ASP A 329 -16.76 5.34 8.81
CA ASP A 329 -16.02 4.10 9.05
C ASP A 329 -14.64 4.14 8.39
N PHE A 330 -13.58 4.12 9.20
CA PHE A 330 -12.22 4.25 8.69
C PHE A 330 -11.86 3.14 7.71
N ILE A 331 -12.17 1.89 8.05
CA ILE A 331 -11.78 0.72 7.26
C ILE A 331 -12.53 0.69 5.93
N ILE A 332 -13.81 1.05 5.90
CA ILE A 332 -14.54 1.10 4.62
C ILE A 332 -13.91 2.13 3.68
N VAL A 333 -13.55 3.31 4.19
CA VAL A 333 -13.01 4.39 3.38
C VAL A 333 -11.57 4.11 2.94
N HIS A 334 -10.68 3.76 3.87
CA HIS A 334 -9.27 3.54 3.59
C HIS A 334 -9.06 2.33 2.68
N GLU A 335 -9.60 1.16 3.06
CA GLU A 335 -9.35 -0.08 2.33
C GLU A 335 -10.03 -0.07 0.94
N SER A 336 -11.15 0.65 0.77
CA SER A 336 -11.76 0.81 -0.57
C SER A 336 -10.99 1.80 -1.45
N ALA A 337 -10.18 2.69 -0.89
CA ALA A 337 -9.38 3.63 -1.69
C ALA A 337 -8.27 2.90 -2.45
N HIS A 338 -7.75 1.82 -1.86
CA HIS A 338 -6.72 0.98 -2.46
C HIS A 338 -7.16 0.26 -3.73
N GLU A 339 -8.47 0.13 -3.96
CA GLU A 339 -9.00 -0.37 -5.23
C GLU A 339 -8.52 0.49 -6.42
N TRP A 340 -8.29 1.79 -6.20
CA TRP A 340 -7.61 2.70 -7.12
C TRP A 340 -6.10 2.83 -6.86
N TRP A 341 -5.69 2.84 -5.58
CA TRP A 341 -4.30 3.10 -5.17
C TRP A 341 -3.64 1.86 -4.57
N GLY A 342 -2.99 1.05 -5.40
CA GLY A 342 -2.33 -0.17 -4.96
C GLY A 342 -2.83 -1.42 -5.65
N ASN A 343 -4.11 -1.43 -6.08
CA ASN A 343 -4.66 -2.50 -6.90
C ASN A 343 -4.74 -2.09 -8.39
N ASN A 344 -5.32 -0.93 -8.72
CA ASN A 344 -5.49 -0.54 -10.13
C ASN A 344 -4.20 -0.02 -10.75
N LEU A 345 -3.40 0.68 -9.95
CA LEU A 345 -2.01 0.97 -10.26
C LEU A 345 -1.16 0.52 -9.07
N THR A 346 -0.22 -0.36 -9.34
CA THR A 346 0.64 -1.00 -8.33
C THR A 346 2.07 -0.51 -8.51
N THR A 347 2.88 -0.44 -7.47
CA THR A 347 4.28 -0.02 -7.62
C THR A 347 5.20 -1.21 -7.86
N ALA A 348 6.22 -1.02 -8.69
CA ALA A 348 7.21 -2.04 -9.03
C ALA A 348 8.08 -2.47 -7.84
N ASP A 349 8.15 -1.65 -6.79
CA ASP A 349 9.03 -1.86 -5.65
C ASP A 349 8.37 -1.38 -4.35
N LEU A 350 8.61 -2.10 -3.25
CA LEU A 350 8.17 -1.73 -1.90
C LEU A 350 8.75 -0.39 -1.44
N ALA A 351 9.89 0.03 -1.99
CA ALA A 351 10.45 1.35 -1.77
C ALA A 351 9.47 2.48 -2.16
N ASP A 352 8.57 2.22 -3.11
CA ASP A 352 7.55 3.16 -3.59
C ASP A 352 6.15 2.91 -2.97
N MET A 353 6.05 2.14 -1.89
CA MET A 353 4.77 1.85 -1.20
C MET A 353 3.98 3.11 -0.78
N TRP A 354 4.65 4.27 -0.71
CA TRP A 354 4.00 5.56 -0.51
C TRP A 354 2.93 5.87 -1.58
N VAL A 355 3.06 5.39 -2.81
CA VAL A 355 2.02 5.59 -3.84
C VAL A 355 0.71 4.92 -3.41
N HIS A 356 0.76 3.79 -2.70
CA HIS A 356 -0.44 3.11 -2.21
C HIS A 356 -0.96 3.85 -0.98
N GLU A 357 -0.11 3.98 0.05
CA GLU A 357 -0.53 4.42 1.37
C GLU A 357 -0.74 5.93 1.50
N SER A 358 0.06 6.74 0.81
CA SER A 358 -0.12 8.20 0.83
C SER A 358 -1.40 8.60 0.14
N PHE A 359 -1.73 7.97 -0.99
CA PHE A 359 -2.95 8.27 -1.73
C PHE A 359 -4.19 7.68 -1.06
N ALA A 360 -4.12 6.48 -0.48
CA ALA A 360 -5.20 5.94 0.34
C ALA A 360 -5.48 6.82 1.57
N ASN A 361 -4.43 7.29 2.27
CA ASN A 361 -4.59 8.25 3.36
C ASN A 361 -5.17 9.60 2.87
N TYR A 362 -4.74 10.07 1.70
CA TYR A 362 -5.32 11.28 1.11
C TYR A 362 -6.77 11.09 0.66
N ALA A 363 -7.18 9.87 0.28
CA ALA A 363 -8.57 9.59 -0.04
C ALA A 363 -9.50 9.78 1.18
N GLU A 364 -9.01 9.57 2.41
CA GLU A 364 -9.76 9.89 3.64
C GLU A 364 -10.11 11.39 3.74
N ASN A 365 -9.18 12.26 3.33
CA ASN A 365 -9.40 13.70 3.22
C ASN A 365 -10.47 14.03 2.17
N LEU A 366 -10.33 13.46 0.97
CA LEU A 366 -11.27 13.69 -0.14
C LEU A 366 -12.68 13.15 0.18
N TYR A 367 -12.78 12.03 0.88
CA TYR A 367 -14.05 11.50 1.37
C TYR A 367 -14.67 12.42 2.44
N THR A 368 -13.87 12.89 3.39
CA THR A 368 -14.34 13.85 4.40
C THR A 368 -14.83 15.14 3.74
N GLU A 369 -14.12 15.64 2.72
CA GLU A 369 -14.55 16.78 1.91
C GLU A 369 -15.85 16.51 1.16
N CYS A 370 -15.96 15.38 0.47
CA CYS A 370 -17.16 14.98 -0.26
C CYS A 370 -18.40 14.94 0.65
N ARG A 371 -18.23 14.54 1.91
CA ARG A 371 -19.33 14.38 2.88
C ARG A 371 -19.63 15.64 3.70
N PHE A 372 -18.63 16.45 4.01
CA PHE A 372 -18.73 17.51 5.02
C PHE A 372 -18.15 18.87 4.57
N GLY A 373 -17.69 18.98 3.32
CA GLY A 373 -17.16 20.19 2.71
C GLY A 373 -15.64 20.35 2.86
N THR A 374 -15.06 21.20 2.01
CA THR A 374 -13.60 21.40 1.86
C THR A 374 -12.90 21.73 3.18
N ALA A 375 -13.48 22.61 4.00
CA ALA A 375 -12.91 22.96 5.30
C ALA A 375 -12.84 21.75 6.28
N ALA A 376 -13.78 20.81 6.20
CA ALA A 376 -13.73 19.59 6.99
C ALA A 376 -12.63 18.65 6.47
N GLY A 377 -12.51 18.50 5.14
CA GLY A 377 -11.41 17.74 4.53
C GLY A 377 -10.05 18.26 5.00
N ALA A 378 -9.79 19.56 4.81
CA ALA A 378 -8.56 20.23 5.24
C ALA A 378 -8.26 19.99 6.72
N ARG A 379 -9.23 20.23 7.61
CA ARG A 379 -9.05 19.99 9.05
C ARG A 379 -8.70 18.53 9.37
N TYR A 380 -9.33 17.57 8.71
CA TYR A 380 -9.02 16.15 8.91
C TYR A 380 -7.56 15.83 8.56
N VAL A 381 -7.09 16.20 7.36
CA VAL A 381 -5.73 15.88 6.91
C VAL A 381 -4.66 16.63 7.68
N ILE A 382 -4.90 17.90 8.04
CA ILE A 382 -4.01 18.64 8.92
C ILE A 382 -3.93 17.96 10.29
N GLY A 383 -5.06 17.48 10.82
CA GLY A 383 -5.12 16.75 12.08
C GLY A 383 -4.28 15.47 12.08
N THR A 384 -4.18 14.75 10.96
CA THR A 384 -3.36 13.52 10.87
C THR A 384 -1.86 13.80 11.03
N ARG A 385 -1.40 15.06 10.91
CA ARG A 385 0.00 15.44 11.13
C ARG A 385 0.52 15.05 12.51
N GLN A 386 -0.35 14.93 13.52
CA GLN A 386 0.04 14.49 14.87
C GLN A 386 0.62 13.06 14.90
N GLY A 387 0.33 12.25 13.86
CA GLY A 387 0.86 10.90 13.71
C GLY A 387 2.22 10.84 13.00
N ILE A 388 2.72 11.96 12.46
CA ILE A 388 3.99 12.01 11.73
C ILE A 388 5.15 11.96 12.73
N ARG A 389 6.03 10.96 12.56
CA ARG A 389 7.17 10.73 13.46
C ARG A 389 8.47 11.35 12.98
N ASN A 390 8.64 11.47 11.66
CA ASN A 390 9.89 11.77 10.96
C ASN A 390 11.07 10.90 11.45
N ASP A 391 10.82 9.60 11.65
CA ASP A 391 11.79 8.66 12.20
C ASP A 391 12.86 8.22 11.17
N ARG A 392 12.47 8.13 9.90
CA ARG A 392 13.34 7.86 8.75
C ARG A 392 12.65 8.32 7.44
N PRO A 393 13.36 8.37 6.31
CA PRO A 393 12.75 8.66 5.01
C PRO A 393 11.61 7.68 4.63
N ILE A 394 10.64 8.16 3.86
CA ILE A 394 9.53 7.35 3.31
C ILE A 394 10.05 6.42 2.21
N ILE A 395 10.88 6.94 1.31
CA ILE A 395 11.61 6.13 0.33
C ILE A 395 12.92 5.66 0.99
N PRO A 396 13.16 4.34 1.12
CA PRO A 396 14.40 3.83 1.67
C PRO A 396 15.59 4.08 0.73
N ALA A 397 16.80 3.90 1.24
CA ALA A 397 18.03 4.15 0.46
C ALA A 397 18.29 3.15 -0.68
N ALA A 398 17.51 2.06 -0.79
CA ALA A 398 17.72 1.00 -1.76
C ALA A 398 16.40 0.56 -2.40
N TYR A 399 16.48 0.31 -3.71
CA TYR A 399 15.48 -0.39 -4.53
C TYR A 399 16.00 -1.81 -4.85
N GLY A 400 15.13 -2.67 -5.37
CA GLY A 400 15.44 -4.04 -5.74
C GLY A 400 15.58 -4.99 -4.55
N VAL A 401 15.07 -4.58 -3.39
CA VAL A 401 15.07 -5.36 -2.15
C VAL A 401 13.67 -5.30 -1.55
N ASN A 402 13.22 -6.39 -0.93
CA ASN A 402 11.89 -6.48 -0.34
C ASN A 402 11.78 -5.66 0.97
N ALA A 403 11.87 -4.33 0.86
CA ALA A 403 11.88 -3.41 1.99
C ALA A 403 11.18 -2.09 1.67
N GLN A 404 10.52 -1.53 2.68
CA GLN A 404 9.87 -0.22 2.63
C GLN A 404 10.49 0.75 3.64
N GLY A 405 10.21 2.05 3.49
CA GLY A 405 10.71 3.08 4.40
C GLY A 405 9.80 3.32 5.62
N SER A 406 9.65 4.59 6.00
CA SER A 406 8.85 4.98 7.18
C SER A 406 7.35 4.77 6.99
N GLY A 407 6.67 4.41 8.08
CA GLY A 407 5.20 4.45 8.15
C GLY A 407 4.61 5.87 8.08
N ASP A 408 5.45 6.91 8.07
CA ASP A 408 5.01 8.27 7.74
C ASP A 408 4.45 8.39 6.32
N MET A 409 4.67 7.39 5.45
CA MET A 409 4.01 7.30 4.15
C MET A 409 2.49 7.47 4.21
N TYR A 410 1.86 7.17 5.35
CA TYR A 410 0.46 7.49 5.62
C TYR A 410 0.28 9.00 5.89
N PRO A 411 0.47 9.53 7.12
CA PRO A 411 0.06 10.90 7.43
C PRO A 411 0.95 11.98 6.77
N LYS A 412 2.25 11.74 6.59
CA LYS A 412 3.15 12.69 5.92
C LYS A 412 2.92 12.69 4.42
N GLY A 413 2.71 11.51 3.84
CA GLY A 413 2.35 11.34 2.44
C GLY A 413 1.02 12.01 2.07
N GLY A 414 -0.04 11.77 2.86
CA GLY A 414 -1.34 12.42 2.67
C GLY A 414 -1.25 13.95 2.78
N ASN A 415 -0.49 14.46 3.76
CA ASN A 415 -0.24 15.90 3.89
C ASN A 415 0.63 16.50 2.78
N MET A 416 1.56 15.73 2.22
CA MET A 416 2.32 16.12 1.04
C MET A 416 1.39 16.28 -0.16
N LEU A 417 0.50 15.32 -0.42
CA LEU A 417 -0.48 15.41 -1.51
C LEU A 417 -1.45 16.58 -1.32
N HIS A 418 -1.90 16.83 -0.08
CA HIS A 418 -2.71 18.00 0.25
C HIS A 418 -1.95 19.32 -0.02
N THR A 419 -0.68 19.39 0.36
CA THR A 419 0.19 20.54 0.07
C THR A 419 0.35 20.74 -1.44
N ILE A 420 0.52 19.66 -2.21
CA ILE A 420 0.60 19.72 -3.67
C ILE A 420 -0.70 20.25 -4.28
N ARG A 421 -1.88 19.84 -3.79
CA ARG A 421 -3.17 20.43 -4.21
C ARG A 421 -3.17 21.96 -4.03
N GLN A 422 -2.65 22.46 -2.91
CA GLN A 422 -2.56 23.92 -2.67
C GLN A 422 -1.57 24.63 -3.61
N ILE A 423 -0.46 23.97 -3.94
CA ILE A 423 0.52 24.47 -4.92
C ILE A 423 -0.15 24.60 -6.30
N VAL A 424 -0.92 23.60 -6.71
CA VAL A 424 -1.69 23.60 -7.97
C VAL A 424 -2.75 24.70 -7.96
N ALA A 425 -3.46 24.88 -6.84
CA ALA A 425 -4.51 25.91 -6.64
C ALA A 425 -5.60 25.92 -7.73
N ASP A 426 -5.94 24.74 -8.24
CA ASP A 426 -6.98 24.49 -9.23
C ASP A 426 -7.54 23.09 -8.97
N ASP A 427 -8.71 23.04 -8.31
CA ASP A 427 -9.32 21.78 -7.88
C ASP A 427 -9.81 20.92 -9.04
N ASP A 428 -10.24 21.55 -10.14
CA ASP A 428 -10.64 20.82 -11.34
C ASP A 428 -9.41 20.16 -11.98
N ARG A 429 -8.31 20.91 -12.09
CA ARG A 429 -7.04 20.35 -12.58
C ARG A 429 -6.52 19.26 -11.66
N TRP A 430 -6.55 19.46 -10.34
CA TRP A 430 -6.12 18.44 -9.37
C TRP A 430 -6.94 17.15 -9.50
N ARG A 431 -8.26 17.27 -9.60
CA ARG A 431 -9.14 16.11 -9.84
C ARG A 431 -8.81 15.42 -11.15
N GLN A 432 -8.56 16.15 -12.25
CA GLN A 432 -8.17 15.53 -13.51
C GLN A 432 -6.80 14.84 -13.47
N ILE A 433 -5.85 15.34 -12.67
CA ILE A 433 -4.57 14.65 -12.43
C ILE A 433 -4.81 13.29 -11.79
N LEU A 434 -5.64 13.23 -10.74
CA LEU A 434 -5.96 11.99 -10.03
C LEU A 434 -6.71 10.99 -10.91
N ARG A 435 -7.75 11.43 -11.65
CA ARG A 435 -8.45 10.59 -12.63
C ARG A 435 -7.55 10.15 -13.79
N GLY A 436 -6.62 11.02 -14.18
CA GLY A 436 -5.65 10.77 -15.23
C GLY A 436 -4.64 9.68 -14.87
N LEU A 437 -4.15 9.67 -13.62
CA LEU A 437 -3.29 8.59 -13.11
C LEU A 437 -3.98 7.22 -13.23
N GLN A 438 -5.24 7.16 -12.80
CA GLN A 438 -6.04 5.93 -12.75
C GLN A 438 -6.41 5.38 -14.13
N SER A 439 -6.56 6.26 -15.12
CA SER A 439 -6.83 5.86 -16.50
C SER A 439 -5.56 5.56 -17.31
N THR A 440 -4.50 6.35 -17.11
CA THR A 440 -3.22 6.19 -17.82
C THR A 440 -2.47 4.93 -17.39
N TYR A 441 -2.45 4.66 -16.09
CA TYR A 441 -1.75 3.52 -15.49
C TYR A 441 -2.71 2.41 -15.04
N ARG A 442 -3.90 2.35 -15.66
CA ARG A 442 -4.90 1.32 -15.37
C ARG A 442 -4.31 -0.07 -15.58
N HIS A 443 -4.37 -0.90 -14.54
CA HIS A 443 -3.84 -2.27 -14.46
C HIS A 443 -2.35 -2.36 -14.83
N GLN A 444 -1.54 -1.39 -14.38
CA GLN A 444 -0.11 -1.36 -14.66
C GLN A 444 0.72 -1.30 -13.39
N ILE A 445 1.89 -1.91 -13.49
CA ILE A 445 2.99 -1.74 -12.54
C ILE A 445 3.75 -0.45 -12.90
N VAL A 446 3.90 0.46 -11.95
CA VAL A 446 4.56 1.77 -12.12
C VAL A 446 5.68 1.99 -11.12
N THR A 447 6.59 2.91 -11.42
CA THR A 447 7.56 3.43 -10.46
C THR A 447 7.01 4.68 -9.78
N GLY A 448 7.48 4.97 -8.56
CA GLY A 448 7.18 6.22 -7.87
C GLY A 448 7.62 7.43 -8.68
N GLN A 449 8.69 7.32 -9.48
CA GLN A 449 9.12 8.40 -10.38
C GLN A 449 8.10 8.66 -11.50
N GLN A 450 7.52 7.62 -12.12
CA GLN A 450 6.47 7.80 -13.13
C GLN A 450 5.24 8.54 -12.58
N VAL A 451 4.88 8.30 -11.32
CA VAL A 451 3.79 9.01 -10.63
C VAL A 451 4.17 10.48 -10.39
N GLN A 452 5.36 10.74 -9.85
CA GLN A 452 5.86 12.10 -9.63
C GLN A 452 5.90 12.92 -10.93
N ASP A 453 6.49 12.34 -11.97
CA ASP A 453 6.63 12.98 -13.30
C ASP A 453 5.27 13.25 -13.94
N TYR A 454 4.33 12.31 -13.82
CA TYR A 454 2.97 12.49 -14.30
C TYR A 454 2.31 13.69 -13.62
N ILE A 455 2.35 13.75 -12.29
CA ILE A 455 1.73 14.84 -11.51
C ILE A 455 2.37 16.18 -11.88
N SER A 456 3.70 16.26 -11.94
CA SER A 456 4.40 17.49 -12.34
C SER A 456 4.01 17.96 -13.74
N ARG A 457 3.99 17.04 -14.72
CA ARG A 457 3.65 17.36 -16.11
C ARG A 457 2.21 17.85 -16.22
N GLU A 458 1.26 17.11 -15.66
CA GLU A 458 -0.16 17.47 -15.75
C GLU A 458 -0.50 18.71 -14.91
N ALA A 459 0.23 18.97 -13.82
CA ALA A 459 0.14 20.22 -13.04
C ALA A 459 0.83 21.42 -13.74
N GLY A 460 1.74 21.17 -14.69
CA GLY A 460 2.56 22.22 -15.32
C GLY A 460 3.51 22.91 -14.33
N ILE A 461 3.88 22.22 -13.25
CA ILE A 461 4.74 22.70 -12.17
C ILE A 461 5.78 21.61 -11.90
N ASP A 462 7.07 21.96 -11.87
CA ASP A 462 8.10 21.04 -11.42
C ASP A 462 7.97 20.82 -9.90
N LEU A 463 7.52 19.62 -9.51
CA LEU A 463 7.34 19.24 -8.10
C LEU A 463 8.46 18.33 -7.61
N SER A 464 9.51 18.09 -8.40
CA SER A 464 10.58 17.15 -8.08
C SER A 464 11.23 17.46 -6.73
N ARG A 465 11.43 18.75 -6.42
CA ARG A 465 12.00 19.19 -5.13
C ARG A 465 11.02 19.06 -3.96
N VAL A 466 9.72 19.23 -4.22
CA VAL A 466 8.66 19.01 -3.21
C VAL A 466 8.61 17.53 -2.85
N PHE A 467 8.50 16.65 -3.84
CA PHE A 467 8.51 15.21 -3.62
C PHE A 467 9.80 14.75 -2.93
N ALA A 468 10.97 15.16 -3.43
CA ALA A 468 12.25 14.79 -2.84
C ALA A 468 12.32 15.20 -1.36
N GLN A 469 11.88 16.42 -1.02
CA GLN A 469 11.89 16.90 0.36
C GLN A 469 11.06 16.01 1.29
N TYR A 470 9.82 15.70 0.92
CA TYR A 470 8.93 14.95 1.80
C TYR A 470 9.19 13.44 1.80
N LEU A 471 9.62 12.87 0.67
CA LEU A 471 9.80 11.43 0.51
C LEU A 471 11.18 10.94 0.95
N THR A 472 12.24 11.72 0.71
CA THR A 472 13.63 11.26 0.90
C THR A 472 14.31 11.85 2.14
N THR A 473 13.64 12.76 2.85
CA THR A 473 14.18 13.38 4.08
C THR A 473 13.21 13.27 5.24
N THR A 474 13.74 13.43 6.46
CA THR A 474 12.95 13.59 7.70
C THR A 474 12.66 15.05 8.00
N ASP A 475 13.29 15.99 7.30
CA ASP A 475 13.18 17.42 7.59
C ASP A 475 11.88 18.01 7.02
N ILE A 476 11.23 18.85 7.83
CA ILE A 476 10.05 19.63 7.42
C ILE A 476 10.54 21.01 6.97
N PRO A 477 10.12 21.52 5.80
CA PRO A 477 10.48 22.88 5.37
C PRO A 477 10.14 23.92 6.44
N VAL A 478 11.07 24.83 6.71
CA VAL A 478 10.88 25.94 7.63
C VAL A 478 10.91 27.25 6.86
N LEU A 479 9.78 27.96 6.84
CA LEU A 479 9.72 29.34 6.35
C LEU A 479 10.28 30.25 7.44
N GLU A 480 11.54 30.66 7.28
CA GLU A 480 12.12 31.70 8.11
C GLU A 480 11.72 33.06 7.56
N TRP A 481 11.30 33.96 8.44
CA TRP A 481 10.96 35.32 8.07
C TRP A 481 11.34 36.32 9.16
N ARG A 482 11.50 37.60 8.81
CA ARG A 482 11.69 38.70 9.76
C ARG A 482 11.09 39.98 9.23
N ARG A 483 10.65 40.85 10.13
CA ARG A 483 10.15 42.19 9.76
C ARG A 483 11.30 43.12 9.43
N VAL A 484 11.09 43.93 8.40
CA VAL A 484 11.97 45.02 7.98
C VAL A 484 11.11 46.27 7.73
N PRO A 485 11.67 47.50 7.75
CA PRO A 485 10.88 48.71 7.54
C PRO A 485 10.03 48.69 6.26
N GLU A 486 10.50 48.00 5.21
CA GLU A 486 9.83 47.89 3.92
C GLU A 486 8.82 46.73 3.82
N GLY A 487 8.66 45.91 4.88
CA GLY A 487 7.75 44.76 4.90
C GLY A 487 8.35 43.54 5.62
N VAL A 488 8.43 42.41 4.92
CA VAL A 488 9.01 41.17 5.46
C VAL A 488 10.10 40.63 4.54
N ARG A 489 11.17 40.09 5.14
CA ARG A 489 12.11 39.23 4.43
C ARG A 489 11.85 37.78 4.80
N TYR A 490 11.97 36.88 3.83
CA TYR A 490 11.67 35.45 4.03
C TYR A 490 12.59 34.55 3.19
N ARG A 491 12.73 33.29 3.61
CA ARG A 491 13.43 32.21 2.87
C ARG A 491 13.00 30.82 3.38
N TRP A 492 13.30 29.79 2.60
CA TRP A 492 13.29 28.41 3.08
C TRP A 492 14.57 28.06 3.84
N SER A 493 14.44 27.29 4.92
CA SER A 493 15.54 26.64 5.64
C SER A 493 15.14 25.21 6.03
N GLY A 494 16.11 24.34 6.34
CA GLY A 494 15.85 22.92 6.60
C GLY A 494 15.35 22.17 5.36
N VAL A 495 15.82 22.58 4.17
CA VAL A 495 15.36 22.06 2.88
C VAL A 495 16.52 21.61 2.01
N LEU A 496 16.24 20.72 1.06
CA LEU A 496 17.19 20.29 0.04
C LEU A 496 17.65 21.47 -0.85
N PRO A 497 18.88 21.42 -1.40
CA PRO A 497 19.33 22.41 -2.38
C PRO A 497 18.37 22.52 -3.56
N GLY A 498 18.05 23.76 -3.94
CA GLY A 498 17.13 24.05 -5.05
C GLY A 498 15.64 23.96 -4.69
N PHE A 499 15.28 23.76 -3.42
CA PHE A 499 13.88 23.80 -2.98
C PHE A 499 13.28 25.20 -3.10
N ASP A 500 12.15 25.29 -3.80
CA ASP A 500 11.49 26.54 -4.21
C ASP A 500 9.95 26.47 -4.10
N MET A 501 9.44 25.59 -3.24
CA MET A 501 8.00 25.38 -3.05
C MET A 501 7.29 26.71 -2.72
N PRO A 502 6.21 27.10 -3.43
CA PRO A 502 5.43 28.27 -3.06
C PRO A 502 4.66 28.01 -1.76
N VAL A 503 4.33 29.09 -1.05
CA VAL A 503 3.57 29.02 0.20
C VAL A 503 2.66 30.24 0.33
N ASP A 504 1.44 30.01 0.80
CA ASP A 504 0.48 31.08 1.06
C ASP A 504 0.61 31.60 2.48
N VAL A 505 0.52 32.92 2.62
CA VAL A 505 0.55 33.62 3.90
C VAL A 505 -0.64 34.57 4.01
N ALA A 506 -1.37 34.48 5.12
CA ALA A 506 -2.40 35.44 5.48
C ALA A 506 -1.74 36.70 6.06
N VAL A 507 -1.95 37.83 5.37
CA VAL A 507 -1.34 39.14 5.69
C VAL A 507 -2.33 40.16 6.24
N GLY A 508 -3.56 39.75 6.42
CA GLY A 508 -4.64 40.52 7.04
C GLY A 508 -5.96 39.75 6.94
N VAL A 509 -7.05 40.35 7.40
CA VAL A 509 -8.38 39.74 7.30
C VAL A 509 -8.76 39.58 5.82
N GLY A 510 -8.88 38.33 5.37
CA GLY A 510 -9.25 37.99 3.98
C GLY A 510 -8.18 38.31 2.93
N GLN A 511 -6.94 38.61 3.35
CA GLN A 511 -5.83 38.90 2.44
C GLN A 511 -4.77 37.79 2.50
N VAL A 512 -4.58 37.11 1.37
CA VAL A 512 -3.58 36.05 1.20
C VAL A 512 -2.57 36.47 0.13
N VAL A 513 -1.29 36.23 0.40
CA VAL A 513 -0.19 36.44 -0.55
C VAL A 513 0.52 35.12 -0.77
N ARG A 514 0.68 34.74 -2.05
CA ARG A 514 1.50 33.58 -2.43
C ARG A 514 2.96 33.98 -2.57
N LEU A 515 3.79 33.49 -1.66
CA LEU A 515 5.24 33.66 -1.71
C LEU A 515 5.87 32.57 -2.58
N ARG A 516 7.04 32.88 -3.17
CA ARG A 516 7.92 31.94 -3.87
C ARG A 516 9.31 31.97 -3.25
N PRO A 517 9.49 31.41 -2.04
CA PRO A 517 10.75 31.44 -1.34
C PRO A 517 11.77 30.53 -2.01
N THR A 518 13.03 30.90 -1.87
CA THR A 518 14.20 30.06 -2.13
C THR A 518 15.01 29.96 -0.84
N THR A 519 16.19 29.33 -0.87
CA THR A 519 17.12 29.38 0.25
C THR A 519 17.78 30.75 0.46
N ALA A 520 17.63 31.67 -0.51
CA ALA A 520 18.10 33.05 -0.42
C ALA A 520 17.03 33.98 0.17
N TRP A 521 17.48 35.00 0.91
CA TRP A 521 16.58 36.01 1.50
C TRP A 521 15.91 36.89 0.44
N GLN A 522 14.60 36.73 0.29
CA GLN A 522 13.75 37.57 -0.56
C GLN A 522 12.95 38.55 0.30
N GLY A 523 12.29 39.53 -0.33
CA GLY A 523 11.48 40.55 0.35
C GLY A 523 10.08 40.62 -0.24
N GLN A 524 9.07 40.80 0.62
CA GLN A 524 7.68 41.05 0.26
C GLN A 524 7.25 42.35 0.95
N ALA A 525 6.82 43.33 0.18
CA ALA A 525 6.28 44.57 0.73
C ALA A 525 4.96 44.27 1.45
N LEU A 526 4.87 44.67 2.71
CA LEU A 526 3.68 44.55 3.56
C LEU A 526 3.61 45.75 4.51
N PRO A 527 2.40 46.18 4.90
CA PRO A 527 2.24 47.13 6.00
C PRO A 527 2.94 46.63 7.28
N ALA A 528 3.53 47.54 8.07
CA ALA A 528 4.23 47.18 9.31
C ALA A 528 3.35 46.35 10.26
N GLU A 529 2.06 46.66 10.31
CA GLU A 529 1.05 46.03 11.17
C GLU A 529 0.41 44.77 10.53
N ALA A 530 0.81 44.38 9.32
CA ALA A 530 0.25 43.22 8.64
C ALA A 530 0.54 41.94 9.44
N SER A 531 -0.46 41.05 9.51
CA SER A 531 -0.22 39.70 10.02
C SER A 531 0.75 38.96 9.08
N PHE A 532 1.36 37.89 9.56
CA PHE A 532 2.14 37.00 8.72
C PHE A 532 1.96 35.58 9.24
N VAL A 533 0.89 34.93 8.79
CA VAL A 533 0.52 33.59 9.23
C VAL A 533 0.57 32.68 8.02
N VAL A 534 1.40 31.65 8.07
CA VAL A 534 1.44 30.63 7.01
C VAL A 534 0.12 29.88 7.00
N ASP A 535 -0.44 29.68 5.80
CA ASP A 535 -1.64 28.89 5.61
C ASP A 535 -1.41 27.44 6.10
N GLU A 536 -2.31 26.97 6.98
CA GLU A 536 -2.20 25.67 7.62
C GLU A 536 -2.33 24.50 6.63
N ASP A 537 -2.91 24.72 5.44
CA ASP A 537 -2.99 23.69 4.40
C ASP A 537 -1.61 23.29 3.85
N PHE A 538 -0.58 24.14 4.00
CA PHE A 538 0.80 23.81 3.65
C PHE A 538 1.50 23.08 4.81
N TYR A 539 2.03 21.88 4.55
CA TYR A 539 2.76 21.12 5.57
C TYR A 539 4.19 21.64 5.78
N VAL A 540 4.31 22.81 6.39
CA VAL A 540 5.56 23.49 6.70
C VAL A 540 5.55 24.01 8.13
N THR A 541 6.71 24.41 8.64
CA THR A 541 6.80 25.20 9.88
C THR A 541 7.18 26.64 9.55
N SER A 542 6.82 27.57 10.44
CA SER A 542 7.15 28.99 10.30
C SER A 542 7.95 29.46 11.49
N ARG A 543 8.98 30.28 11.25
CA ARG A 543 9.83 30.85 12.29
C ARG A 543 10.12 32.32 12.02
N GLU A 544 9.61 33.19 12.90
CA GLU A 544 10.02 34.59 12.95
C GLU A 544 11.43 34.69 13.55
N LEU A 545 12.33 35.36 12.84
CA LEU A 545 13.67 35.70 13.27
C LEU A 545 13.74 37.16 13.72
N PRO A 546 14.73 37.52 14.56
CA PRO A 546 14.93 38.89 15.03
C PRO A 546 15.17 39.93 13.94
#